data_AF-A3V3A0-F1
#
_entry.id   AF-A3V3A0-F1
#
_cell.length_a   1.000
_cell.length_b   1.000
_cell.length_c   1.000
_cell.angle_alpha   90.00
_cell.angle_beta   90.00
_cell.angle_gamma   90.00
#
_symmetry.space_group_name_H-M   'P 1'
#
loop_
_entity.id
_entity.type
_entity.pdbx_description
1 polymer ?
#
loop_
_entity_poly.entity_id
_entity_poly.type
_entity_poly.pdbx_seq_one_letter_code
_entity_poly.pdbx_strand_id
1 'polypeptide(L)'
;MPDNLTAVHKRRGEKGIWQRRFWEHVIEDEGDFALHLHLITTAPVRAGLVRRATDWPYASWPHVKGATLKTIARVPSSPDRAVAAPAM
;
A
#
# COMPACT_ATOMS: atom_id res chain seq x y z
N MET A 1 -16.68 -0.53 -20.77
CA MET A 1 -15.41 -1.28 -20.67
C MET A 1 -14.31 -0.25 -20.52
N PRO A 2 -13.35 -0.39 -19.59
CA PRO A 2 -12.36 0.65 -19.36
C PRO A 2 -11.50 0.89 -20.60
N ASP A 3 -11.29 2.17 -20.95
CA ASP A 3 -10.73 2.60 -22.24
C ASP A 3 -9.22 2.34 -22.37
N ASN A 4 -8.58 1.80 -21.33
CA ASN A 4 -7.14 1.53 -21.24
C ASN A 4 -6.73 0.10 -21.69
N LEU A 5 -7.64 -0.69 -22.28
CA LEU A 5 -7.27 -2.00 -22.82
C LEU A 5 -6.51 -1.91 -24.15
N THR A 6 -5.22 -2.24 -24.12
CA THR A 6 -4.43 -2.49 -25.33
C THR A 6 -5.01 -3.65 -26.16
N ALA A 7 -4.72 -3.67 -27.46
CA ALA A 7 -5.16 -4.73 -28.37
C ALA A 7 -4.71 -6.13 -27.91
N VAL A 8 -3.57 -6.22 -27.21
CA VAL A 8 -3.07 -7.48 -26.62
C VAL A 8 -3.98 -7.95 -25.48
N HIS A 9 -4.43 -7.05 -24.60
CA HIS A 9 -5.34 -7.39 -23.49
C HIS A 9 -6.70 -7.89 -24.02
N LYS A 10 -7.23 -7.26 -25.07
CA LYS A 10 -8.49 -7.69 -25.71
C LYS A 10 -8.36 -9.09 -26.34
N ARG A 11 -7.24 -9.38 -27.02
CA ARG A 11 -6.99 -10.70 -27.62
C ARG A 11 -6.89 -11.84 -26.60
N ARG A 12 -6.48 -11.54 -25.37
CA ARG A 12 -6.38 -12.51 -24.26
C ARG A 12 -7.68 -12.67 -23.44
N GLY A 13 -8.75 -11.96 -23.81
CA GLY A 13 -10.00 -11.97 -23.05
C GLY A 13 -9.92 -11.30 -21.68
N GLU A 14 -8.89 -10.46 -21.45
CA GLU A 14 -8.71 -9.76 -20.19
C GLU A 14 -9.78 -8.67 -20.04
N LYS A 15 -10.28 -8.45 -18.82
CA LYS A 15 -11.31 -7.43 -18.53
C LYS A 15 -10.73 -6.06 -18.15
N GLY A 16 -9.41 -5.96 -17.97
CA GLY A 16 -8.70 -4.72 -17.60
C GLY A 16 -9.07 -4.14 -16.24
N ILE A 17 -9.68 -4.94 -15.35
CA ILE A 17 -10.04 -4.53 -13.98
C ILE A 17 -8.79 -4.51 -13.09
N TRP A 18 -7.93 -5.51 -13.24
CA TRP A 18 -6.71 -5.66 -12.45
C TRP A 18 -5.52 -5.05 -13.18
N GLN A 19 -4.68 -4.32 -12.45
CA GLN A 19 -3.36 -3.92 -12.94
C GLN A 19 -2.50 -5.15 -13.18
N ARG A 20 -1.70 -5.13 -14.26
CA ARG A 20 -0.75 -6.21 -14.55
C ARG A 20 0.48 -6.07 -13.66
N ARG A 21 0.88 -7.20 -13.06
CA ARG A 21 1.91 -7.29 -12.02
C ARG A 21 1.49 -6.58 -10.74
N PHE A 22 2.13 -6.97 -9.65
CA PHE A 22 1.94 -6.37 -8.34
C PHE A 22 3.30 -5.93 -7.82
N TRP A 23 3.26 -5.06 -6.82
CA TRP A 23 4.43 -4.71 -6.05
C TRP A 23 4.65 -5.77 -4.97
N GLU A 24 5.88 -6.25 -4.86
CA GLU A 24 6.32 -7.21 -3.84
C GLU A 24 7.54 -6.66 -3.12
N HIS A 25 7.59 -6.91 -1.81
CA HIS A 25 8.71 -6.54 -0.96
C HIS A 25 8.83 -7.59 0.15
N VAL A 26 10.05 -8.08 0.36
CA VAL A 26 10.35 -9.04 1.41
C VAL A 26 10.65 -8.25 2.68
N ILE A 27 9.93 -8.57 3.75
CA ILE A 27 10.16 -7.92 5.05
C ILE A 27 11.41 -8.54 5.67
N GLU A 28 12.43 -7.72 5.92
CA GLU A 28 13.76 -8.19 6.33
C GLU A 28 13.96 -8.17 7.85
N ASP A 29 13.28 -7.26 8.56
CA ASP A 29 13.39 -7.10 10.00
C ASP A 29 12.12 -6.51 10.64
N GLU A 30 12.14 -6.38 11.97
CA GLU A 30 11.03 -5.86 12.77
C GLU A 30 10.73 -4.38 12.49
N GLY A 31 11.75 -3.57 12.21
CA GLY A 31 11.59 -2.15 11.90
C GLY A 31 10.90 -1.97 10.54
N ASP A 32 11.30 -2.78 9.56
CA ASP A 32 10.70 -2.81 8.24
C ASP A 32 9.24 -3.30 8.30
N PHE A 33 8.96 -4.32 9.13
CA PHE A 33 7.60 -4.75 9.41
C PHE A 33 6.73 -3.63 9.96
N ALA A 34 7.22 -2.93 11.01
CA ALA A 34 6.49 -1.83 11.64
C ALA A 34 6.22 -0.67 10.65
N LEU A 35 7.20 -0.38 9.78
CA LEU A 35 7.05 0.61 8.71
C LEU A 35 5.95 0.21 7.73
N HIS A 36 5.99 -1.01 7.20
CA HIS A 36 5.02 -1.50 6.23
C HIS A 36 3.61 -1.56 6.81
N LEU A 37 3.47 -1.98 8.08
CA LEU A 37 2.21 -1.93 8.81
C LEU A 37 1.66 -0.49 8.89
N HIS A 38 2.52 0.47 9.22
CA HIS A 38 2.14 1.89 9.27
C HIS A 38 1.70 2.42 7.90
N LEU A 39 2.41 2.05 6.83
CA LEU A 39 2.06 2.46 5.46
C LEU A 39 0.68 1.94 5.06
N ILE A 40 0.41 0.65 5.26
CA ILE A 40 -0.88 0.03 4.94
C ILE A 40 -2.00 0.67 5.76
N THR A 41 -1.76 0.85 7.06
CA THR A 41 -2.73 1.45 8.01
C THR A 41 -3.10 2.89 7.63
N THR A 42 -2.12 3.68 7.18
CA THR A 42 -2.34 5.11 6.88
C THR A 42 -2.81 5.37 5.46
N ALA A 43 -2.73 4.40 4.55
CA ALA A 43 -3.11 4.56 3.15
C ALA A 43 -4.53 5.12 2.95
N PRO A 44 -5.59 4.67 3.66
CA PRO A 44 -6.94 5.22 3.50
C PRO A 44 -7.04 6.70 3.92
N VAL A 45 -6.28 7.10 4.95
CA VAL A 45 -6.22 8.49 5.41
C VAL A 45 -5.47 9.35 4.42
N ARG A 46 -4.32 8.87 3.92
CA ARG A 46 -3.52 9.57 2.90
C ARG A 46 -4.27 9.73 1.57
N ALA A 47 -5.10 8.75 1.23
CA ALA A 47 -5.99 8.81 0.07
C ALA A 47 -7.24 9.68 0.29
N GLY A 48 -7.45 10.22 1.51
CA GLY A 48 -8.60 11.08 1.83
C GLY A 48 -9.94 10.34 1.98
N LEU A 49 -9.92 9.01 2.08
CA LEU A 49 -11.14 8.20 2.16
C LEU A 49 -11.78 8.21 3.56
N VAL A 50 -10.96 8.35 4.61
CA VAL A 50 -11.40 8.40 6.01
C VAL A 50 -10.57 9.40 6.80
N ARG A 51 -11.13 9.94 7.89
CA ARG A 51 -10.43 10.88 8.79
C ARG A 51 -9.46 10.20 9.74
N ARG A 52 -9.75 8.95 10.13
CA ARG A 52 -8.89 8.12 10.99
C ARG A 52 -8.73 6.74 10.38
N ALA A 53 -7.56 6.13 10.52
CA ALA A 53 -7.27 4.80 9.98
C ALA A 53 -8.22 3.71 10.51
N THR A 54 -8.68 3.86 11.76
CA THR A 54 -9.64 2.96 12.42
C THR A 54 -11.04 3.00 11.82
N ASP A 55 -11.37 4.06 11.08
CA ASP A 55 -12.69 4.21 10.48
C ASP A 55 -12.78 3.44 9.14
N TRP A 56 -11.69 2.83 8.69
CA TRP A 56 -11.65 2.05 7.44
C TRP A 56 -12.26 0.66 7.64
N PRO A 57 -13.43 0.35 7.04
CA PRO A 57 -14.18 -0.87 7.34
C PRO A 57 -13.61 -2.12 6.67
N TYR A 58 -12.73 -1.97 5.68
CA TYR A 58 -12.16 -3.07 4.89
C TYR A 58 -10.75 -3.46 5.33
N ALA A 59 -10.29 -2.95 6.47
CA ALA A 59 -9.04 -3.40 7.07
C ALA A 59 -9.31 -4.55 8.03
N SER A 60 -8.33 -5.45 8.13
CA SER A 60 -8.30 -6.55 9.10
C SER A 60 -7.98 -6.06 10.51
N TRP A 61 -8.64 -4.99 10.96
CA TRP A 61 -8.63 -4.63 12.37
C TRP A 61 -9.41 -5.72 13.11
N PRO A 62 -8.81 -6.42 14.10
CA PRO A 62 -9.64 -6.88 15.21
C PRO A 62 -10.40 -5.65 15.71
N HIS A 63 -11.59 -5.81 16.23
CA HIS A 63 -12.27 -4.74 16.94
C HIS A 63 -11.43 -4.36 18.17
N VAL A 64 -10.34 -3.60 17.99
CA VAL A 64 -9.36 -3.23 19.00
C VAL A 64 -10.01 -2.11 19.81
N LYS A 65 -10.92 -2.51 20.69
CA LYS A 65 -11.25 -1.72 21.87
C LYS A 65 -10.05 -1.82 22.80
N GLY A 66 -9.12 -0.87 22.69
CA GLY A 66 -8.17 -0.59 23.78
C GLY A 66 -6.68 -0.91 23.57
N ALA A 67 -6.21 -1.31 22.39
CA ALA A 67 -4.77 -1.32 22.15
C ALA A 67 -4.33 0.05 21.61
N THR A 68 -3.80 0.89 22.50
CA THR A 68 -2.96 2.03 22.14
C THR A 68 -1.82 1.55 21.26
N LEU A 69 -1.90 1.80 19.96
CA LEU A 69 -0.76 1.69 19.05
C LEU A 69 0.31 2.64 19.58
N LYS A 70 1.38 2.08 20.16
CA LYS A 70 2.56 2.87 20.55
C LYS A 70 3.25 3.30 19.28
N THR A 71 2.95 4.51 18.82
CA THR A 71 3.68 5.17 17.74
C THR A 71 5.12 5.40 18.18
N ILE A 72 6.05 4.60 17.66
CA ILE A 72 7.48 4.82 17.79
C ILE A 72 7.99 5.37 16.46
N ALA A 73 8.51 6.59 16.53
CA ALA A 73 9.23 7.35 15.50
C ALA A 73 8.43 7.91 14.31
N ARG A 74 8.78 9.16 13.98
CA ARG A 74 8.35 9.90 12.79
C ARG A 74 9.13 9.34 11.60
N VAL A 75 8.52 8.44 10.84
CA VAL A 75 9.10 7.95 9.57
C VAL A 75 9.15 9.13 8.58
N PRO A 76 10.33 9.46 8.00
CA PRO A 76 10.43 10.51 7.01
C PRO A 76 9.62 10.14 5.77
N SER A 77 8.73 11.03 5.35
CA SER A 77 7.88 10.86 4.18
C SER A 77 8.61 11.25 2.89
N SER A 78 9.69 10.55 2.55
CA SER A 78 10.14 10.39 1.16
C SER A 78 11.34 9.45 1.12
N PRO A 79 11.34 8.38 0.32
CA PRO A 79 12.61 7.81 -0.10
C PRO A 79 13.30 8.87 -0.97
N ASP A 80 14.56 9.13 -0.68
CA ASP A 80 15.42 9.97 -1.48
C ASP A 80 15.44 9.41 -2.93
N ARG A 81 15.40 10.30 -3.93
CA ARG A 81 15.27 9.96 -5.36
C ARG A 81 16.47 9.16 -5.91
N ALA A 82 17.47 8.90 -5.07
CA ALA A 82 18.75 8.30 -5.42
C ALA A 82 18.80 6.75 -5.38
N VAL A 83 17.80 6.06 -4.81
CA VAL A 83 17.83 4.57 -4.70
C VAL A 83 17.21 3.86 -5.92
N ALA A 84 16.61 4.59 -6.85
CA ALA A 84 16.02 4.02 -8.07
C ALA A 84 16.93 4.23 -9.30
N ALA A 85 18.13 3.67 -9.28
CA ALA A 85 18.92 3.45 -10.50
C ALA A 85 19.38 1.98 -10.52
N PRO A 86 18.89 1.13 -11.45
CA PRO A 86 19.48 -0.18 -11.62
C PRO A 86 20.88 -0.01 -12.21
N ALA A 87 21.85 -0.68 -11.59
CA ALA A 87 23.18 -0.87 -12.15
C ALA A 87 23.09 -1.53 -13.53
N MET A 88 23.87 -1.00 -14.48
CA MET A 88 24.13 -1.55 -15.81
C MET A 88 25.07 -2.75 -15.72
#